data_AF-A0A1H4YK47-F1
#
_entry.id   AF-A0A1H4YK47-F1
#
_cell.length_a   1.000
_cell.length_b   1.000
_cell.length_c   1.000
_cell.angle_alpha   90.00
_cell.angle_beta   90.00
_cell.angle_gamma   90.00
#
_symmetry.space_group_name_H-M   'P 1'
#
loop_
_entity.id
_entity.type
_entity.pdbx_description
1 polymer ?
#
loop_
_entity_poly.entity_id
_entity_poly.type
_entity_poly.pdbx_seq_one_letter_code
_entity_poly.pdbx_strand_id
1 'polypeptide(L)'
;MFQGDHPAVGQVMRRACRLAHELGHPRVGSEHLLLALTEGPLSGLGGIEQAVCRAAPDGAGVAADREALAALGVDLGTLPGALADRPPAKEPLFPLGVGKARRRCARAVPPVGLDVQAVYAASLRLALARRERRHRVEHLALALVALDPGAEWVMRTTGVDRGELLSRLAAAFPPPRRNRLLRAERRVGRRSRCGDIVRRYQHTTGRTAVAPSALAALVH
;
A
#
# COMPACT_ATOMS: atom_id res chain seq x y z
N MET A 1 -20.17 -14.37 -5.39
CA MET A 1 -19.50 -14.43 -4.07
C MET A 1 -18.03 -14.07 -4.23
N PHE A 2 -17.42 -13.41 -3.25
CA PHE A 2 -15.99 -13.10 -3.22
C PHE A 2 -15.20 -14.37 -2.83
N GLN A 3 -14.11 -14.65 -3.53
CA GLN A 3 -13.35 -15.90 -3.45
C GLN A 3 -12.06 -15.76 -2.62
N GLY A 4 -11.81 -14.59 -2.02
CA GLY A 4 -10.58 -14.35 -1.25
C GLY A 4 -9.40 -13.91 -2.11
N ASP A 5 -8.21 -14.13 -1.56
CA ASP A 5 -6.94 -13.77 -2.18
C ASP A 5 -6.57 -14.75 -3.29
N HIS A 6 -6.07 -14.21 -4.40
CA HIS A 6 -5.34 -15.00 -5.38
C HIS A 6 -4.01 -15.47 -4.76
N PRO A 7 -3.56 -16.71 -5.00
CA PRO A 7 -2.31 -17.25 -4.42
C PRO A 7 -1.09 -16.34 -4.63
N ALA A 8 -1.04 -15.64 -5.76
CA ALA A 8 0.02 -14.66 -6.08
C ALA A 8 0.13 -13.52 -5.06
N VAL A 9 -0.96 -13.10 -4.41
CA VAL A 9 -0.91 -12.07 -3.35
C VAL A 9 -0.06 -12.57 -2.18
N GLY A 10 -0.30 -13.81 -1.74
CA GLY A 10 0.50 -14.42 -0.69
C GLY A 10 1.97 -14.63 -1.08
N GLN A 11 2.24 -14.93 -2.36
CA GLN A 11 3.60 -15.05 -2.88
C GLN A 11 4.35 -13.72 -2.84
N VAL A 12 3.73 -12.63 -3.29
CA VAL A 12 4.29 -11.27 -3.25
C VAL A 12 4.57 -10.83 -1.80
N MET A 13 3.61 -11.04 -0.89
CA MET A 13 3.81 -10.70 0.53
C MET A 13 4.97 -11.48 1.15
N ARG A 14 5.10 -12.78 0.85
CA ARG A 14 6.25 -13.59 1.29
C ARG A 14 7.55 -13.11 0.67
N ARG A 15 7.53 -12.67 -0.60
CA ARG A 15 8.72 -12.10 -1.26
C ARG A 15 9.14 -10.80 -0.61
N ALA A 16 8.22 -9.90 -0.29
CA ALA A 16 8.52 -8.68 0.46
C ALA A 16 9.16 -8.96 1.83
N CYS A 17 8.64 -9.95 2.57
CA CYS A 17 9.26 -10.41 3.82
C CYS A 17 10.68 -10.94 3.62
N ARG A 18 10.90 -11.77 2.58
CA ARG A 18 12.24 -12.29 2.25
C ARG A 18 13.21 -11.17 1.89
N LEU A 19 12.79 -10.20 1.07
CA LEU A 19 13.62 -9.07 0.68
C LEU A 19 14.05 -8.24 1.90
N ALA A 20 13.13 -7.94 2.82
CA ALA A 20 13.48 -7.22 4.05
C ALA A 20 14.50 -8.02 4.89
N HIS A 21 14.35 -9.33 4.97
CA HIS A 21 15.29 -10.20 5.67
C HIS A 21 16.67 -10.28 4.98
N GLU A 22 16.69 -10.49 3.66
CA GLU A 22 17.89 -10.56 2.82
C GLU A 22 18.72 -9.27 2.89
N LEU A 23 18.04 -8.11 2.99
CA LEU A 23 18.67 -6.80 3.11
C LEU A 23 19.02 -6.42 4.57
N GLY A 24 18.69 -7.27 5.54
CA GLY A 24 18.95 -7.00 6.96
C GLY A 24 18.10 -5.86 7.54
N HIS A 25 16.98 -5.52 6.90
CA HIS A 25 16.12 -4.43 7.35
C HIS A 25 15.25 -4.86 8.54
N PRO A 26 15.05 -3.99 9.55
CA PRO A 26 14.39 -4.35 10.80
C PRO A 26 12.87 -4.53 10.67
N ARG A 27 12.27 -4.17 9.53
CA ARG A 27 10.83 -4.22 9.26
C ARG A 27 10.54 -4.43 7.78
N VAL A 28 9.40 -5.02 7.46
CA VAL A 28 8.86 -5.04 6.08
C VAL A 28 8.06 -3.78 5.84
N GLY A 29 8.67 -2.78 5.21
CA GLY A 29 8.02 -1.55 4.74
C GLY A 29 7.50 -1.59 3.29
N SER A 30 6.84 -0.52 2.88
CA SER A 30 6.30 -0.31 1.53
C SER A 30 7.33 -0.46 0.42
N GLU A 31 8.58 -0.08 0.67
CA GLU A 31 9.69 -0.24 -0.29
C GLU A 31 9.94 -1.70 -0.66
N HIS A 32 9.83 -2.63 0.30
CA HIS A 32 9.99 -4.07 0.04
C HIS A 32 8.80 -4.63 -0.73
N LEU A 33 7.60 -4.13 -0.44
CA LEU A 33 6.41 -4.53 -1.18
C LEU A 33 6.48 -4.03 -2.62
N LEU A 34 6.94 -2.79 -2.83
CA LEU A 34 7.16 -2.22 -4.14
C LEU A 34 8.20 -3.02 -4.92
N LEU A 35 9.32 -3.37 -4.29
CA LEU A 35 10.37 -4.22 -4.88
C LEU A 35 9.83 -5.61 -5.23
N ALA A 36 9.04 -6.24 -4.36
CA ALA A 36 8.44 -7.55 -4.66
C ALA A 36 7.46 -7.51 -5.85
N LEU A 37 6.82 -6.36 -6.11
CA LEU A 37 5.88 -6.19 -7.21
C LEU A 37 6.55 -5.95 -8.58
N THR A 38 7.88 -5.69 -8.62
CA THR A 38 8.62 -5.55 -9.89
C THR A 38 8.77 -6.88 -10.63
N GLU A 39 8.63 -8.02 -9.93
CA GLU A 39 8.52 -9.36 -10.54
C GLU A 39 7.15 -9.59 -11.22
N GLY A 40 6.21 -8.62 -11.16
CA GLY A 40 4.87 -8.77 -11.72
C GLY A 40 4.29 -7.46 -12.28
N PRO A 41 3.22 -6.89 -11.69
CA PRO A 41 2.50 -5.76 -12.26
C PRO A 41 3.33 -4.48 -12.38
N LEU A 42 4.45 -4.37 -11.66
CA LEU A 42 5.40 -3.25 -11.74
C LEU A 42 6.69 -3.61 -12.50
N SER A 43 6.62 -4.60 -13.38
CA SER A 43 7.77 -4.99 -14.21
C SER A 43 8.32 -3.82 -15.03
N GLY A 44 9.64 -3.81 -15.18
CA GLY A 44 10.38 -2.77 -15.89
C GLY A 44 10.69 -1.51 -15.07
N LEU A 45 10.27 -1.41 -13.81
CA LEU A 45 10.73 -0.33 -12.92
C LEU A 45 12.17 -0.59 -12.46
N GLY A 46 13.12 0.16 -13.01
CA GLY A 46 14.53 0.16 -12.61
C GLY A 46 14.80 0.98 -11.35
N GLY A 47 15.94 0.73 -10.70
CA GLY A 47 16.44 1.56 -9.58
C GLY A 47 15.72 1.38 -8.24
N ILE A 48 14.62 0.62 -8.18
CA ILE A 48 13.85 0.39 -6.94
C ILE A 48 14.72 -0.23 -5.84
N GLU A 49 15.57 -1.21 -6.18
CA GLU A 49 16.49 -1.84 -5.21
C GLU A 49 17.46 -0.81 -4.59
N GLN A 50 18.01 0.09 -5.38
CA GLN A 50 18.90 1.15 -4.88
C GLN A 50 18.16 2.11 -3.94
N ALA A 51 16.91 2.44 -4.26
CA ALA A 51 16.07 3.27 -3.39
C ALA A 51 15.69 2.55 -2.10
N VAL A 52 15.44 1.24 -2.14
CA VAL A 52 15.22 0.41 -0.93
C VAL A 52 16.45 0.46 -0.03
N CYS A 53 17.66 0.31 -0.59
CA CYS A 53 18.90 0.43 0.18
C CYS A 53 19.09 1.84 0.78
N ARG A 54 18.72 2.89 0.05
CA ARG A 54 18.79 4.29 0.55
C ARG A 54 17.79 4.57 1.67
N ALA A 55 16.66 3.86 1.68
CA ALA A 55 15.65 3.99 2.72
C ALA A 55 16.10 3.34 4.04
N ALA A 56 17.12 2.49 4.03
CA ALA A 56 17.65 1.86 5.22
C ALA A 56 18.26 2.89 6.20
N PRO A 57 18.26 2.61 7.51
CA PRO A 57 17.61 1.47 8.17
C PRO A 57 16.11 1.68 8.47
N ASP A 58 15.62 2.91 8.33
CA ASP A 58 14.32 3.31 8.88
C ASP A 58 13.13 2.96 7.97
N GLY A 59 13.37 2.76 6.67
CA GLY A 59 12.39 2.45 5.65
C GLY A 59 11.83 3.69 4.95
N ALA A 60 11.19 3.48 3.79
CA ALA A 60 10.80 4.60 2.92
C ALA A 60 9.64 5.41 3.50
N GLY A 61 8.78 4.79 4.30
CA GLY A 61 7.73 5.50 5.04
C GLY A 61 8.31 6.52 6.02
N VAL A 62 9.39 6.18 6.73
CA VAL A 62 10.07 7.12 7.64
C VAL A 62 10.81 8.20 6.87
N ALA A 63 11.44 7.85 5.75
CA ALA A 63 12.08 8.83 4.87
C ALA A 63 11.06 9.87 4.36
N ALA A 64 9.86 9.41 3.96
CA ALA A 64 8.77 10.29 3.57
C ALA A 64 8.29 11.18 4.73
N ASP A 65 8.12 10.63 5.93
CA ASP A 65 7.72 11.40 7.12
C ASP A 65 8.77 12.47 7.48
N ARG A 66 10.06 12.12 7.40
CA ARG A 66 11.18 13.03 7.65
C ARG A 66 11.17 14.22 6.68
N GLU A 67 10.99 13.97 5.39
CA GLU A 67 10.89 15.04 4.39
C GLU A 67 9.66 15.93 4.60
N ALA A 68 8.50 15.33 4.90
CA ALA A 68 7.27 16.08 5.16
C ALA A 68 7.40 16.99 6.39
N LEU A 69 8.06 16.53 7.45
CA LEU A 69 8.27 17.28 8.68
C LEU A 69 9.40 18.31 8.56
N ALA A 70 10.44 18.03 7.76
CA ALA A 70 11.50 19.00 7.47
C ALA A 70 10.94 20.25 6.78
N ALA A 71 9.91 20.12 5.95
CA ALA A 71 9.22 21.26 5.34
C ALA A 71 8.53 22.20 6.37
N LEU A 72 8.28 21.70 7.59
CA LEU A 72 7.73 22.45 8.72
C LEU A 72 8.81 22.92 9.70
N GLY A 73 10.10 22.74 9.37
CA GLY A 73 11.23 23.06 10.24
C GLY A 73 11.45 22.05 11.37
N VAL A 74 10.84 20.87 11.31
CA VAL A 74 11.01 19.81 12.31
C VAL A 74 12.02 18.78 11.81
N ASP A 75 13.19 18.72 12.45
CA ASP A 75 14.18 17.67 12.20
C ASP A 75 13.96 16.50 13.16
N LEU A 76 13.62 15.34 12.60
CA LEU A 76 13.42 14.10 13.35
C LEU A 76 14.72 13.34 13.61
N GLY A 77 15.84 13.73 12.98
CA GLY A 77 17.09 12.97 13.02
C GLY A 77 16.88 11.51 12.59
N THR A 78 17.64 10.61 13.23
CA THR A 78 17.44 9.15 13.12
C THR A 78 16.37 8.69 14.11
N LEU A 79 15.17 8.37 13.63
CA LEU A 79 14.12 7.73 14.42
C LEU A 79 14.14 6.23 14.14
N PRO A 80 14.19 5.37 15.17
CA PRO A 80 13.99 3.94 14.97
C PRO A 80 12.67 3.67 14.25
N GLY A 81 12.70 2.86 13.17
CA GLY A 81 11.48 2.46 12.45
C GLY A 81 10.38 1.85 13.34
N ALA A 82 10.73 1.35 14.53
CA ALA A 82 9.76 0.89 15.54
C ALA A 82 8.85 2.01 16.09
N LEU A 83 9.31 3.27 16.12
CA LEU A 83 8.47 4.42 16.50
C LEU A 83 7.51 4.82 15.37
N ALA A 84 7.83 4.46 14.12
CA ALA A 84 7.04 4.80 12.94
C ALA A 84 5.77 3.94 12.76
N ASP A 85 5.70 2.79 13.44
CA ASP A 85 4.60 1.83 13.38
C ASP A 85 3.83 1.75 14.70
N ARG A 86 3.43 2.91 15.26
CA ARG A 86 2.57 2.92 16.46
C ARG A 86 1.12 2.63 16.07
N PRO A 87 0.50 1.54 16.56
CA PRO A 87 -0.88 1.23 16.22
C PRO A 87 -1.83 2.33 16.76
N PRO A 88 -2.95 2.61 16.06
CA PRO A 88 -3.93 3.58 16.56
C PRO A 88 -4.47 3.15 17.92
N ALA A 89 -4.67 4.13 18.82
CA ALA A 89 -5.07 3.91 20.21
C ALA A 89 -6.42 3.15 20.37
N LYS A 90 -7.28 3.21 19.35
CA LYS A 90 -8.58 2.52 19.34
C LYS A 90 -8.64 1.59 18.14
N GLU A 91 -8.60 0.29 18.38
CA GLU A 91 -8.84 -0.69 17.32
C GLU A 91 -10.31 -0.56 16.85
N PRO A 92 -10.57 -0.52 15.53
CA PRO A 92 -11.94 -0.48 15.06
C PRO A 92 -12.70 -1.74 15.52
N LEU A 93 -13.86 -1.55 16.15
CA LEU A 93 -14.72 -2.60 16.74
C LEU A 93 -15.10 -3.69 15.73
N PHE A 94 -15.02 -3.38 14.43
CA PHE A 94 -15.21 -4.31 13.31
C PHE A 94 -14.21 -3.99 12.18
N PRO A 95 -13.59 -5.00 11.53
CA PRO A 95 -13.93 -6.41 11.58
C PRO A 95 -13.22 -7.21 12.70
N LEU A 96 -13.90 -8.27 13.16
CA LEU A 96 -13.37 -9.24 14.13
C LEU A 96 -12.05 -9.82 13.63
N GLY A 97 -11.06 -9.93 14.51
CA GLY A 97 -9.78 -10.58 14.22
C GLY A 97 -8.66 -9.67 13.70
N VAL A 98 -8.91 -8.38 13.46
CA VAL A 98 -7.85 -7.42 13.05
C VAL A 98 -6.71 -7.37 14.07
N GLY A 99 -7.02 -7.29 15.37
CA GLY A 99 -5.99 -7.32 16.41
C GLY A 99 -5.18 -8.62 16.43
N LYS A 100 -5.82 -9.78 16.17
CA LYS A 100 -5.10 -11.07 16.04
C LYS A 100 -4.18 -11.09 14.82
N ALA A 101 -4.66 -10.58 13.68
CA ALA A 101 -3.86 -10.47 12.47
C ALA A 101 -2.66 -9.53 12.64
N ARG A 102 -2.87 -8.37 13.28
CA ARG A 102 -1.80 -7.41 13.63
C ARG A 102 -0.75 -8.03 14.54
N ARG A 103 -1.18 -8.72 15.61
CA ARG A 103 -0.26 -9.45 16.51
C ARG A 103 0.55 -10.50 15.77
N ARG A 104 -0.06 -11.21 14.81
CA ARG A 104 0.66 -12.17 13.96
C ARG A 104 1.69 -11.47 13.06
N CYS A 105 1.33 -10.33 12.45
CA CYS A 105 2.25 -9.51 11.65
C CYS A 105 3.42 -8.95 12.46
N ALA A 106 3.18 -8.50 13.69
CA ALA A 106 4.20 -8.00 14.62
C ALA A 106 5.15 -9.10 15.13
N ARG A 107 4.72 -10.38 15.06
CA ARG A 107 5.55 -11.55 15.42
C ARG A 107 6.31 -12.13 14.22
N ALA A 108 6.08 -11.62 13.00
CA ALA A 108 6.89 -12.01 11.86
C ALA A 108 8.33 -11.52 12.04
N VAL A 109 9.28 -12.19 11.40
CA VAL A 109 10.70 -11.83 11.45
C VAL A 109 11.20 -11.59 10.02
N PRO A 110 11.47 -10.34 9.61
CA PRO A 110 11.16 -9.09 10.32
C PRO A 110 9.64 -8.79 10.40
N PRO A 111 9.18 -7.97 11.36
CA PRO A 111 7.76 -7.63 11.51
C PRO A 111 7.22 -6.89 10.28
N VAL A 112 5.95 -7.11 9.95
CA VAL A 112 5.29 -6.41 8.83
C VAL A 112 4.78 -5.05 9.28
N GLY A 113 5.21 -3.99 8.59
CA GLY A 113 4.86 -2.61 8.89
C GLY A 113 3.39 -2.24 8.74
N LEU A 114 2.95 -1.15 9.37
CA LEU A 114 1.55 -0.69 9.31
C LEU A 114 1.20 -0.15 7.93
N ASP A 115 2.16 0.44 7.23
CA ASP A 115 2.08 0.84 5.82
C ASP A 115 1.66 -0.34 4.93
N VAL A 116 2.40 -1.44 4.95
CA VAL A 116 2.13 -2.66 4.18
C VAL A 116 0.80 -3.28 4.56
N GLN A 117 0.48 -3.35 5.86
CA GLN A 117 -0.81 -3.84 6.32
C GLN A 117 -1.99 -2.98 5.85
N ALA A 118 -1.83 -1.64 5.87
CA ALA A 118 -2.83 -0.70 5.41
C ALA A 118 -3.02 -0.78 3.89
N VAL A 119 -1.94 -0.93 3.13
CA VAL A 119 -1.97 -1.14 1.67
C VAL A 119 -2.72 -2.42 1.32
N TYR A 120 -2.42 -3.55 1.98
CA TYR A 120 -3.15 -4.81 1.78
C TYR A 120 -4.65 -4.66 2.11
N ALA A 121 -4.97 -3.98 3.21
CA ALA A 121 -6.34 -3.72 3.61
C ALA A 121 -7.08 -2.80 2.63
N ALA A 122 -6.38 -1.82 2.05
CA ALA A 122 -6.90 -0.90 1.05
C ALA A 122 -7.10 -1.59 -0.30
N SER A 123 -6.17 -2.44 -0.73
CA SER A 123 -6.24 -3.18 -1.99
C SER A 123 -7.38 -4.20 -2.01
N LEU A 124 -7.62 -4.89 -0.87
CA LEU A 124 -8.78 -5.76 -0.72
C LEU A 124 -10.09 -4.99 -0.86
N ARG A 125 -10.20 -3.82 -0.21
CA ARG A 125 -11.37 -2.94 -0.33
C ARG A 125 -11.53 -2.40 -1.74
N LEU A 126 -10.44 -2.09 -2.43
CA LEU A 126 -10.45 -1.69 -3.83
C LEU A 126 -11.02 -2.80 -4.72
N ALA A 127 -10.59 -4.05 -4.53
CA ALA A 127 -11.13 -5.20 -5.26
C ALA A 127 -12.65 -5.34 -5.04
N LEU A 128 -13.11 -5.21 -3.79
CA LEU A 128 -14.53 -5.23 -3.45
C LEU A 128 -15.30 -4.06 -4.07
N ALA A 129 -14.73 -2.85 -4.06
CA ALA A 129 -15.32 -1.66 -4.68
C ALA A 129 -15.43 -1.79 -6.21
N ARG A 130 -14.46 -2.45 -6.85
CA ARG A 130 -14.46 -2.79 -8.29
C ARG A 130 -15.43 -3.92 -8.65
N ARG A 131 -16.03 -4.59 -7.65
CA ARG A 131 -16.87 -5.80 -7.81
C ARG A 131 -16.12 -6.97 -8.44
N GLU A 132 -14.85 -7.11 -8.06
CA GLU A 132 -13.97 -8.21 -8.44
C GLU A 132 -14.31 -9.46 -7.63
N ARG A 133 -14.12 -10.64 -8.23
CA ARG A 133 -14.37 -11.91 -7.53
C ARG A 133 -13.20 -12.36 -6.66
N ARG A 134 -11.99 -11.85 -6.93
CA ARG A 134 -10.74 -12.20 -6.22
C ARG A 134 -9.94 -10.95 -5.94
N HIS A 135 -9.21 -10.93 -4.83
CA HIS A 135 -8.17 -9.95 -4.57
C HIS A 135 -6.86 -10.42 -5.24
N ARG A 136 -6.33 -9.61 -6.14
CA ARG A 136 -5.15 -9.93 -6.97
C ARG A 136 -4.02 -8.92 -6.75
N VAL A 137 -2.81 -9.28 -7.18
CA VAL A 137 -1.59 -8.45 -7.02
C VAL A 137 -1.71 -7.08 -7.66
N GLU A 138 -2.50 -6.93 -8.73
CA GLU A 138 -2.71 -5.63 -9.37
C GLU A 138 -3.46 -4.65 -8.45
N HIS A 139 -4.38 -5.15 -7.62
CA HIS A 139 -5.05 -4.30 -6.63
C HIS A 139 -4.06 -3.80 -5.57
N LEU A 140 -3.08 -4.64 -5.23
CA LEU A 140 -2.02 -4.31 -4.28
C LEU A 140 -1.13 -3.21 -4.85
N ALA A 141 -0.69 -3.37 -6.11
CA ALA A 141 0.07 -2.35 -6.83
C ALA A 141 -0.71 -1.03 -6.97
N LEU A 142 -1.98 -1.09 -7.39
CA LEU A 142 -2.84 0.08 -7.52
C LEU A 142 -3.03 0.84 -6.20
N ALA A 143 -3.27 0.13 -5.10
CA ALA A 143 -3.44 0.75 -3.79
C ALA A 143 -2.13 1.33 -3.24
N LEU A 144 -1.01 0.60 -3.40
CA LEU A 144 0.32 1.05 -2.99
C LEU A 144 0.70 2.35 -3.69
N VAL A 145 0.66 2.35 -5.03
CA VAL A 145 1.03 3.52 -5.86
C VAL A 145 0.08 4.69 -5.63
N ALA A 146 -1.22 4.46 -5.38
CA ALA A 146 -2.17 5.56 -5.19
C ALA A 146 -2.12 6.20 -3.80
N LEU A 147 -1.80 5.44 -2.75
CA LEU A 147 -2.01 5.88 -1.38
C LEU A 147 -0.73 6.09 -0.58
N ASP A 148 0.32 5.32 -0.86
CA ASP A 148 1.41 5.16 0.10
C ASP A 148 2.54 6.19 -0.04
N PRO A 149 2.84 6.99 1.00
CA PRO A 149 3.93 7.96 0.96
C PRO A 149 5.32 7.33 0.82
N GLY A 150 5.54 6.14 1.38
CA GLY A 150 6.81 5.43 1.23
C GLY A 150 7.04 4.99 -0.22
N ALA A 151 6.01 4.49 -0.88
CA ALA A 151 6.06 4.20 -2.31
C ALA A 151 6.31 5.47 -3.15
N GLU A 152 5.65 6.60 -2.82
CA GLU A 152 5.90 7.89 -3.49
C GLU A 152 7.34 8.36 -3.32
N TRP A 153 7.90 8.22 -2.12
CA TRP A 153 9.29 8.55 -1.85
C TRP A 153 10.25 7.72 -2.71
N VAL A 154 10.00 6.41 -2.83
CA VAL A 154 10.80 5.53 -3.70
C VAL A 154 10.67 5.93 -5.18
N MET A 155 9.45 6.21 -5.66
CA MET A 155 9.22 6.63 -7.04
C MET A 155 9.94 7.94 -7.36
N ARG A 156 9.84 8.95 -6.48
CA ARG A 156 10.57 10.22 -6.64
C ARG A 156 12.08 10.02 -6.62
N THR A 157 12.59 9.18 -5.73
CA THR A 157 14.04 8.87 -5.62
C THR A 157 14.59 8.16 -6.86
N THR A 158 13.74 7.43 -7.57
CA THR A 158 14.09 6.68 -8.80
C THR A 158 13.72 7.42 -10.08
N GLY A 159 13.12 8.61 -9.98
CA GLY A 159 12.67 9.39 -11.13
C GLY A 159 11.46 8.79 -11.87
N VAL A 160 10.74 7.85 -11.24
CA VAL A 160 9.54 7.25 -11.81
C VAL A 160 8.36 8.20 -11.60
N ASP A 161 7.68 8.58 -12.70
CA ASP A 161 6.46 9.36 -12.61
C ASP A 161 5.29 8.51 -12.08
N ARG A 162 4.83 8.83 -10.87
CA ARG A 162 3.71 8.11 -10.23
C ARG A 162 2.42 8.23 -11.03
N GLY A 163 2.12 9.40 -11.58
CA GLY A 163 0.87 9.66 -12.30
C GLY A 163 0.76 8.83 -13.57
N GLU A 164 1.86 8.75 -14.33
CA GLU A 164 2.01 7.92 -15.51
C GLU A 164 1.96 6.44 -15.14
N LEU A 165 2.68 6.01 -14.10
CA LEU A 165 2.65 4.62 -13.64
C LEU A 165 1.25 4.19 -13.23
N LEU A 166 0.55 5.04 -12.47
CA LEU A 166 -0.80 4.74 -12.01
C LEU A 166 -1.79 4.70 -13.17
N SER A 167 -1.65 5.62 -14.14
CA SER A 167 -2.44 5.62 -15.38
C SER A 167 -2.21 4.36 -16.20
N ARG A 168 -0.94 3.93 -16.36
CA ARG A 168 -0.56 2.71 -17.07
C ARG A 168 -1.13 1.46 -16.39
N LEU A 169 -1.03 1.37 -15.06
CA LEU A 169 -1.62 0.27 -14.29
C LEU A 169 -3.14 0.24 -14.40
N ALA A 170 -3.81 1.39 -14.32
CA ALA A 170 -5.26 1.49 -14.45
C ALA A 170 -5.73 1.05 -15.86
N ALA A 171 -4.97 1.41 -16.90
CA ALA A 171 -5.24 1.02 -18.27
C ALA A 171 -4.99 -0.48 -18.51
N ALA A 172 -3.91 -1.05 -17.96
CA ALA A 172 -3.60 -2.47 -18.06
C ALA A 172 -4.60 -3.35 -17.29
N PHE A 173 -5.13 -2.83 -16.17
CA PHE A 173 -6.01 -3.56 -15.27
C PHE A 173 -7.32 -2.81 -15.01
N PRO A 174 -8.16 -2.61 -16.06
CA PRO A 174 -9.39 -1.86 -15.93
C PRO A 174 -10.41 -2.61 -15.05
N PRO A 175 -11.35 -1.91 -14.40
CA PRO A 175 -12.42 -2.55 -13.66
C PRO A 175 -13.23 -3.51 -14.53
N PRO A 176 -13.79 -4.60 -13.97
CA PRO A 176 -14.45 -5.62 -14.77
C PRO A 176 -15.61 -5.01 -15.57
N ARG A 177 -15.66 -5.35 -16.86
CA ARG A 177 -16.76 -4.94 -17.75
C ARG A 177 -18.03 -5.64 -17.31
N ARG A 178 -18.98 -4.87 -16.75
CA ARG A 178 -20.31 -5.35 -16.33
C ARG A 178 -21.39 -4.68 -17.19
N ASN A 179 -22.64 -5.15 -17.08
CA ASN A 179 -23.80 -4.50 -17.70
C ASN A 179 -23.96 -3.05 -17.17
N ARG A 180 -24.75 -2.23 -17.89
CA ARG A 180 -24.91 -0.80 -17.57
C ARG A 180 -25.43 -0.56 -16.14
N LEU A 181 -26.32 -1.43 -15.66
CA LEU A 181 -26.95 -1.32 -14.34
C LEU A 181 -25.93 -1.52 -13.21
N LEU A 182 -25.08 -2.55 -13.30
CA LEU A 182 -23.99 -2.78 -12.33
C LEU A 182 -22.90 -1.70 -12.43
N ARG A 183 -22.68 -1.12 -13.63
CA ARG A 183 -21.79 0.05 -13.75
C ARG A 183 -22.38 1.25 -13.02
N ALA A 184 -23.68 1.52 -13.17
CA ALA A 184 -24.38 2.59 -12.47
C ALA A 184 -24.34 2.39 -10.95
N GLU A 185 -24.60 1.16 -10.48
CA GLU A 185 -24.47 0.78 -9.07
C GLU A 185 -23.05 1.02 -8.53
N ARG A 186 -22.00 0.74 -9.31
CA ARG A 186 -20.62 1.09 -8.92
C ARG A 186 -20.39 2.60 -8.77
N ARG A 187 -21.14 3.44 -9.49
CA ARG A 187 -21.11 4.89 -9.30
C ARG A 187 -21.82 5.29 -8.02
N VAL A 188 -22.95 4.64 -7.71
CA VAL A 188 -23.72 4.83 -6.48
C VAL A 188 -22.88 4.39 -5.27
N GLY A 189 -22.53 5.35 -4.42
CA GLY A 189 -21.66 5.13 -3.26
C GLY A 189 -20.17 5.05 -3.57
N ARG A 190 -19.71 5.35 -4.80
CA ARG A 190 -18.27 5.44 -5.12
C ARG A 190 -17.53 6.35 -4.17
N ARG A 191 -18.03 7.58 -4.00
CA ARG A 191 -17.38 8.60 -3.16
C ARG A 191 -17.25 8.12 -1.72
N SER A 192 -18.31 7.49 -1.19
CA SER A 192 -18.30 6.91 0.15
C SER A 192 -17.27 5.76 0.28
N ARG A 193 -17.23 4.82 -0.68
CA ARG A 193 -16.26 3.71 -0.68
C ARG A 193 -14.81 4.20 -0.80
N CYS A 194 -14.54 5.13 -1.72
CA CYS A 194 -13.19 5.68 -1.88
C CYS A 194 -12.77 6.45 -0.62
N GLY A 195 -13.67 7.26 -0.07
CA GLY A 195 -13.45 7.97 1.20
C GLY A 195 -13.20 7.01 2.37
N ASP A 196 -13.91 5.87 2.43
CA ASP A 196 -13.67 4.86 3.46
C ASP A 196 -12.30 4.18 3.33
N ILE A 197 -11.87 3.87 2.10
CA ILE A 197 -10.53 3.30 1.85
C ILE A 197 -9.46 4.27 2.35
N VAL A 198 -9.53 5.54 1.93
CA VAL A 198 -8.56 6.59 2.31
C VAL A 198 -8.56 6.79 3.82
N ARG A 199 -9.73 7.03 4.42
CA ARG A 199 -9.86 7.25 5.86
C ARG A 199 -9.28 6.10 6.68
N ARG A 200 -9.52 4.85 6.29
CA ARG A 200 -9.00 3.67 7.02
C ARG A 200 -7.51 3.48 6.81
N TYR A 201 -7.01 3.77 5.62
CA TYR A 201 -5.56 3.79 5.35
C TYR A 201 -4.88 4.81 6.29
N GLN A 202 -5.31 6.07 6.24
CA GLN A 202 -4.76 7.15 7.06
C GLN A 202 -4.91 6.88 8.55
N HIS A 203 -6.04 6.31 8.99
CA HIS A 203 -6.22 5.93 10.39
C HIS A 203 -5.28 4.81 10.84
N THR A 204 -4.91 3.89 9.94
CA THR A 204 -4.00 2.78 10.27
C THR A 204 -2.56 3.22 10.30
N THR A 205 -2.14 4.07 9.36
CA THR A 205 -0.74 4.49 9.21
C THR A 205 -0.42 5.78 9.95
N GLY A 206 -1.43 6.60 10.29
CA GLY A 206 -1.23 7.98 10.75
C GLY A 206 -0.79 8.94 9.63
N ARG A 207 -0.64 8.47 8.38
CA ARG A 207 -0.08 9.25 7.27
C ARG A 207 -1.15 9.73 6.31
N THR A 208 -0.93 10.89 5.69
CA THR A 208 -1.80 11.40 4.63
C THR A 208 -1.61 10.58 3.35
N ALA A 209 -2.72 10.15 2.72
CA ALA A 209 -2.64 9.44 1.45
C ALA A 209 -2.18 10.36 0.32
N VAL A 210 -1.34 9.86 -0.58
CA VAL A 210 -0.68 10.67 -1.63
C VAL A 210 -1.65 11.17 -2.70
N ALA A 211 -2.43 10.27 -3.31
CA ALA A 211 -3.38 10.61 -4.37
C ALA A 211 -4.77 10.00 -4.12
N PRO A 212 -5.48 10.45 -3.06
CA PRO A 212 -6.77 9.89 -2.67
C PRO A 212 -7.85 10.03 -3.77
N SER A 213 -7.77 11.07 -4.60
CA SER A 213 -8.67 11.29 -5.73
C SER A 213 -8.51 10.24 -6.83
N ALA A 214 -7.31 9.67 -7.00
CA ALA A 214 -7.04 8.67 -8.02
C ALA A 214 -7.86 7.39 -7.82
N LEU A 215 -8.18 7.03 -6.57
CA LEU A 215 -9.05 5.87 -6.28
C LEU A 215 -10.41 5.97 -6.98
N ALA A 216 -10.96 7.17 -7.15
CA ALA A 216 -12.24 7.34 -7.83
C ALA A 216 -12.18 6.90 -9.30
N ALA A 217 -11.04 7.10 -9.96
CA ALA A 217 -10.78 6.62 -11.31
C ALA A 217 -10.56 5.10 -11.33
N LEU A 218 -9.89 4.54 -10.33
CA LEU A 218 -9.59 3.09 -10.25
C LEU A 218 -10.81 2.19 -9.99
N VAL A 219 -11.89 2.77 -9.45
CA VAL A 219 -13.16 2.04 -9.20
C VAL A 219 -14.06 2.01 -10.45
N HIS A 220 -13.81 2.88 -11.43
CA HIS A 220 -14.74 3.21 -12.51
C HIS A 220 -14.56 2.43 -13.82
#